data_AF-A0A370ANI0-F1
#
_entry.id   AF-A0A370ANI0-F1
#
_cell.length_a   1.000
_cell.length_b   1.000
_cell.length_c   1.000
_cell.angle_alpha   90.00
_cell.angle_beta   90.00
_cell.angle_gamma   90.00
#
_symmetry.space_group_name_H-M   'P 1'
#
loop_
_entity.id
_entity.type
_entity.pdbx_description
1 polymer ?
#
loop_
_entity_poly.entity_id
_entity_poly.type
_entity_poly.pdbx_seq_one_letter_code
_entity_poly.pdbx_strand_id
1 'polypeptide(L)'
;MQHYLTDVPGTAYGSDKSDVANKMAENSAVLALLNFRDDGSNKTRVPAQSLFEEELPVEGHPWYMENQYNEHRDAAFEEILHMVHDYGIGVDGRGGNPGALPAYQALIRGAQELALSNGIWAMGMNPDEGWLKELKAENSLTQEYLASVVDSWYGLWGAWNDSSVPESSERGMWGFYIAKTREEVETEDPQGAGISRMFLADSLSYNARIDSSLSGVFSLRFDESLPYTHKSRYLKDITLTGELDSSLRVNSFDNDLTGNSGINAVVFSGKESEYTITKQNGLTVVTDSIAGRDGVNTLRYFEMLEFTDGTVMLK
;
A
#
# COMPACT_ATOMS: atom_id res chain seq x y z
N MET A 1 -5.99 -6.06 -6.01
CA MET A 1 -5.49 -7.35 -6.51
C MET A 1 -4.17 -7.26 -7.26
N GLN A 2 -4.03 -6.42 -8.30
CA GLN A 2 -2.82 -6.33 -9.13
C GLN A 2 -1.52 -6.24 -8.30
N HIS A 3 -1.51 -5.41 -7.26
CA HIS A 3 -0.34 -5.27 -6.39
C HIS A 3 0.18 -6.59 -5.81
N TYR A 4 -0.69 -7.38 -5.18
CA TYR A 4 -0.30 -8.62 -4.52
C TYR A 4 0.05 -9.74 -5.50
N LEU A 5 -0.54 -9.76 -6.70
CA LEU A 5 -0.35 -10.84 -7.69
C LEU A 5 0.62 -10.51 -8.83
N THR A 6 1.20 -9.31 -8.85
CA THR A 6 2.30 -9.02 -9.78
C THR A 6 3.58 -9.67 -9.26
N ASP A 7 4.31 -10.33 -10.16
CA ASP A 7 5.60 -10.93 -9.87
C ASP A 7 6.62 -9.88 -9.40
N VAL A 8 7.49 -10.29 -8.49
CA VAL A 8 8.57 -9.49 -7.92
C VAL A 8 9.87 -10.27 -8.14
N PRO A 9 10.49 -10.16 -9.33
CA PRO A 9 11.68 -10.93 -9.68
C PRO A 9 12.79 -10.79 -8.63
N GLY A 10 13.41 -11.91 -8.28
CA GLY A 10 14.50 -11.96 -7.29
C GLY A 10 14.04 -12.16 -5.85
N THR A 11 12.75 -12.11 -5.55
CA THR A 11 12.21 -12.46 -4.22
C THR A 11 12.01 -13.97 -4.07
N ALA A 12 12.00 -14.49 -2.83
CA ALA A 12 11.97 -15.93 -2.58
C ALA A 12 10.62 -16.60 -2.87
N TYR A 13 9.52 -15.88 -2.62
CA TYR A 13 8.15 -16.37 -2.76
C TYR A 13 7.27 -15.48 -3.65
N GLY A 14 7.77 -14.34 -4.09
CA GLY A 14 7.07 -13.42 -4.98
C GLY A 14 7.58 -13.41 -6.42
N SER A 15 8.63 -14.17 -6.76
CA SER A 15 9.24 -14.12 -8.09
C SER A 15 8.35 -14.61 -9.23
N ASP A 16 7.44 -15.53 -8.93
CA ASP A 16 6.38 -16.02 -9.81
C ASP A 16 5.17 -16.33 -8.93
N LYS A 17 4.09 -15.56 -9.10
CA LYS A 17 2.86 -15.66 -8.30
C LYS A 17 1.73 -16.34 -9.07
N SER A 18 2.02 -16.94 -10.22
CA SER A 18 1.01 -17.64 -11.02
C SER A 18 0.35 -18.78 -10.24
N ASP A 19 1.11 -19.56 -9.47
CA ASP A 19 0.57 -20.63 -8.62
C ASP A 19 -0.32 -20.08 -7.50
N VAL A 20 0.01 -18.94 -6.91
CA VAL A 20 -0.85 -18.26 -5.93
C VAL A 20 -2.17 -17.85 -6.57
N ALA A 21 -2.13 -17.21 -7.73
CA ALA A 21 -3.33 -16.78 -8.45
C ALA A 21 -4.20 -17.97 -8.90
N ASN A 22 -3.58 -19.04 -9.41
CA ASN A 22 -4.26 -20.28 -9.77
C ASN A 22 -4.93 -20.89 -8.53
N LYS A 23 -4.24 -20.88 -7.39
CA LYS A 23 -4.77 -21.43 -6.15
C LYS A 23 -5.95 -20.65 -5.60
N MET A 24 -5.93 -19.32 -5.74
CA MET A 24 -7.11 -18.49 -5.43
C MET A 24 -8.32 -18.91 -6.25
N ALA A 25 -8.14 -19.19 -7.55
CA ALA A 25 -9.23 -19.65 -8.40
C ALA A 25 -9.74 -21.06 -8.00
N GLU A 26 -8.82 -22.00 -7.71
CA GLU A 26 -9.18 -23.34 -7.23
C GLU A 26 -9.95 -23.30 -5.91
N ASN A 27 -9.52 -22.43 -4.99
CA ASN A 27 -10.15 -22.24 -3.70
C ASN A 27 -11.40 -21.35 -3.77
N SER A 28 -11.84 -20.94 -4.97
CA SER A 28 -13.04 -20.12 -5.19
C SER A 28 -13.00 -18.78 -4.45
N ALA A 29 -11.87 -18.07 -4.50
CA ALA A 29 -11.73 -16.74 -3.90
C ALA A 29 -12.80 -15.77 -4.46
N VAL A 30 -13.48 -15.08 -3.56
CA VAL A 30 -14.47 -14.04 -3.90
C VAL A 30 -14.20 -12.80 -3.04
N LEU A 31 -14.12 -11.64 -3.69
CA LEU A 31 -14.16 -10.33 -3.05
C LEU A 31 -15.55 -9.72 -3.27
N ALA A 32 -16.28 -9.49 -2.20
CA ALA A 32 -17.57 -8.82 -2.23
C ALA A 32 -17.38 -7.33 -1.96
N LEU A 33 -17.59 -6.52 -3.00
CA LEU A 33 -17.64 -5.06 -2.87
C LEU A 33 -19.01 -4.64 -2.35
N LEU A 34 -19.03 -3.96 -1.21
CA LEU A 34 -20.24 -3.58 -0.49
C LEU A 34 -20.33 -2.06 -0.39
N ASN A 35 -21.54 -1.52 -0.46
CA ASN A 35 -21.77 -0.10 -0.20
C ASN A 35 -21.66 0.19 1.31
N PHE A 36 -21.47 1.47 1.64
CA PHE A 36 -21.41 1.99 3.01
C PHE A 36 -20.19 1.47 3.79
N ARG A 37 -20.33 1.34 5.11
CA ARG A 37 -19.29 1.01 6.09
C ARG A 37 -19.50 -0.38 6.69
N ASP A 38 -18.40 -0.96 7.17
CA ASP A 38 -18.46 -2.07 8.11
C ASP A 38 -18.85 -1.60 9.52
N ASP A 39 -20.15 -1.57 9.79
CA ASP A 39 -20.72 -1.32 11.12
C ASP A 39 -21.51 -2.53 11.65
N GLY A 40 -21.33 -3.70 11.01
CA GLY A 40 -22.08 -4.92 11.26
C GLY A 40 -23.53 -4.93 10.77
N SER A 41 -24.05 -3.83 10.19
CA SER A 41 -25.40 -3.76 9.64
C SER A 41 -25.48 -4.33 8.21
N ASN A 42 -24.39 -4.22 7.45
CA ASN A 42 -24.28 -4.67 6.06
C ASN A 42 -23.58 -6.03 5.98
N LYS A 43 -24.36 -7.10 6.04
CA LYS A 43 -23.80 -8.47 6.04
C LYS A 43 -23.52 -9.00 4.64
N THR A 44 -22.32 -9.55 4.47
CA THR A 44 -21.95 -10.37 3.31
C THR A 44 -22.79 -11.65 3.29
N ARG A 45 -23.51 -11.87 2.18
CA ARG A 45 -24.47 -12.99 2.03
C ARG A 45 -23.92 -14.17 1.23
N VAL A 46 -22.67 -14.08 0.85
CA VAL A 46 -21.92 -15.11 0.12
C VAL A 46 -20.61 -15.37 0.86
N PRO A 47 -20.03 -16.57 0.76
CA PRO A 47 -18.69 -16.84 1.30
C PRO A 47 -17.67 -16.03 0.50
N ALA A 48 -17.32 -14.84 1.00
CA ALA A 48 -16.45 -13.89 0.33
C ALA A 48 -15.72 -13.03 1.37
N GLN A 49 -14.55 -12.53 0.98
CA GLN A 49 -13.92 -11.43 1.69
C GLN A 49 -14.72 -10.16 1.43
N SER A 50 -14.98 -9.39 2.49
CA SER A 50 -15.78 -8.17 2.38
C SER A 50 -14.85 -6.98 2.17
N LEU A 51 -15.29 -6.03 1.37
CA LEU A 51 -14.58 -4.75 1.22
C LEU A 51 -15.62 -3.66 0.99
N PHE A 52 -15.66 -2.71 1.90
CA PHE A 52 -16.69 -1.69 1.95
C PHE A 52 -16.28 -0.42 1.21
N GLU A 53 -17.28 0.33 0.72
CA GLU A 53 -17.08 1.60 0.00
C GLU A 53 -16.29 2.61 0.82
N GLU A 54 -16.60 2.74 2.12
CA GLU A 54 -15.89 3.67 3.01
C GLU A 54 -14.45 3.22 3.33
N GLU A 55 -14.03 2.05 2.87
CA GLU A 55 -12.68 1.51 3.04
C GLU A 55 -11.79 1.64 1.79
N LEU A 56 -12.34 2.23 0.72
CA LEU A 56 -11.73 2.31 -0.61
C LEU A 56 -11.46 3.77 -1.00
N PRO A 57 -10.59 4.50 -0.29
CA PRO A 57 -10.29 5.88 -0.66
C PRO A 57 -9.55 5.92 -2.01
N VAL A 58 -9.98 6.80 -2.91
CA VAL A 58 -9.30 7.05 -4.18
C VAL A 58 -8.16 8.04 -3.96
N GLU A 59 -6.98 7.75 -4.51
CA GLU A 59 -5.83 8.65 -4.40
C GLU A 59 -6.17 10.04 -4.94
N GLY A 60 -5.89 11.10 -4.17
CA GLY A 60 -6.24 12.48 -4.54
C GLY A 60 -7.62 12.95 -4.06
N HIS A 61 -8.51 12.04 -3.66
CA HIS A 61 -9.77 12.40 -3.00
C HIS A 61 -9.48 12.95 -1.58
N PRO A 62 -10.27 13.90 -1.04
CA PRO A 62 -10.04 14.46 0.31
C PRO A 62 -9.84 13.41 1.41
N TRP A 63 -10.61 12.32 1.40
CA TRP A 63 -10.46 11.20 2.36
C TRP A 63 -9.05 10.59 2.36
N TYR A 64 -8.49 10.40 1.16
CA TYR A 64 -7.13 9.92 0.98
C TYR A 64 -6.12 10.98 1.39
N MET A 65 -6.33 12.23 0.98
CA MET A 65 -5.40 13.34 1.21
C MET A 65 -5.25 13.68 2.69
N GLU A 66 -6.33 13.57 3.46
CA GLU A 66 -6.40 13.86 4.89
C GLU A 66 -6.12 12.62 5.77
N ASN A 67 -6.05 11.41 5.19
CA ASN A 67 -5.97 10.14 5.93
C ASN A 67 -7.04 10.03 7.03
N GLN A 68 -8.32 10.01 6.66
CA GLN A 68 -9.42 9.96 7.62
C GLN A 68 -9.64 8.57 8.25
N TYR A 69 -9.01 8.29 9.39
CA TYR A 69 -9.02 6.96 10.03
C TYR A 69 -10.37 6.53 10.65
N ASN A 70 -11.14 7.43 11.26
CA ASN A 70 -12.32 7.05 12.06
C ASN A 70 -13.58 6.80 11.24
N GLU A 71 -13.64 7.34 10.03
CA GLU A 71 -14.82 7.25 9.15
C GLU A 71 -14.52 6.58 7.82
N HIS A 72 -13.28 6.72 7.30
CA HIS A 72 -12.90 6.27 5.98
C HIS A 72 -11.53 5.58 5.98
N ARG A 73 -11.29 4.68 6.95
CA ARG A 73 -10.04 3.91 7.07
C ARG A 73 -9.75 3.23 5.75
N ASP A 74 -8.59 3.48 5.18
CA ASP A 74 -8.09 2.74 4.02
C ASP A 74 -7.82 1.29 4.42
N ALA A 75 -8.75 0.37 4.14
CA ALA A 75 -8.62 -1.06 4.44
C ALA A 75 -8.46 -1.92 3.18
N ALA A 76 -8.46 -1.29 2.00
CA ALA A 76 -8.37 -2.00 0.73
C ALA A 76 -7.17 -2.95 0.67
N PHE A 77 -6.04 -2.55 1.25
CA PHE A 77 -4.82 -3.38 1.28
C PHE A 77 -4.98 -4.60 2.19
N GLU A 78 -5.48 -4.40 3.41
CA GLU A 78 -5.79 -5.42 4.41
C GLU A 78 -6.78 -6.45 3.85
N GLU A 79 -7.94 -6.01 3.38
CA GLU A 79 -9.01 -6.92 2.93
C GLU A 79 -8.59 -7.71 1.68
N ILE A 80 -7.91 -7.07 0.73
CA ILE A 80 -7.41 -7.78 -0.46
C ILE A 80 -6.32 -8.77 -0.06
N LEU A 81 -5.48 -8.44 0.92
CA LEU A 81 -4.46 -9.34 1.45
C LEU A 81 -5.08 -10.55 2.13
N HIS A 82 -6.11 -10.37 2.97
CA HIS A 82 -6.85 -11.47 3.59
C HIS A 82 -7.31 -12.47 2.53
N MET A 83 -7.91 -11.99 1.44
CA MET A 83 -8.32 -12.87 0.33
C MET A 83 -7.14 -13.57 -0.36
N VAL A 84 -6.04 -12.86 -0.63
CA VAL A 84 -4.84 -13.46 -1.25
C VAL A 84 -4.20 -14.50 -0.33
N HIS A 85 -4.20 -14.24 0.98
CA HIS A 85 -3.63 -15.11 1.98
C HIS A 85 -4.47 -16.37 2.16
N ASP A 86 -5.76 -16.24 2.46
CA ASP A 86 -6.65 -17.36 2.74
C ASP A 86 -6.83 -18.29 1.53
N TYR A 87 -6.89 -17.74 0.32
CA TYR A 87 -7.24 -18.51 -0.86
C TYR A 87 -6.05 -18.82 -1.78
N GLY A 88 -4.96 -18.04 -1.71
CA GLY A 88 -3.80 -18.19 -2.60
C GLY A 88 -2.58 -18.74 -1.90
N ILE A 89 -1.99 -17.95 -0.99
CA ILE A 89 -0.78 -18.33 -0.22
C ILE A 89 -1.09 -19.58 0.62
N GLY A 90 -2.23 -19.56 1.29
CA GLY A 90 -2.76 -20.61 2.13
C GLY A 90 -2.48 -20.41 3.61
N VAL A 91 -3.41 -20.92 4.40
CA VAL A 91 -3.34 -20.95 5.86
C VAL A 91 -3.26 -22.42 6.29
N ASP A 92 -2.20 -22.75 7.01
CA ASP A 92 -1.94 -24.09 7.51
C ASP A 92 -2.79 -24.43 8.74
N GLY A 93 -2.95 -25.72 9.03
CA GLY A 93 -3.67 -26.17 10.23
C GLY A 93 -5.19 -26.28 10.05
N ARG A 94 -5.87 -26.64 11.14
CA ARG A 94 -7.32 -26.83 11.15
C ARG A 94 -8.03 -25.47 11.08
N GLY A 95 -9.00 -25.33 10.19
CA GLY A 95 -9.73 -24.08 9.98
C GLY A 95 -9.11 -23.19 8.90
N GLY A 96 -7.87 -23.45 8.49
CA GLY A 96 -7.24 -22.82 7.33
C GLY A 96 -7.53 -23.55 6.01
N ASN A 97 -7.29 -22.86 4.90
CA ASN A 97 -7.34 -23.41 3.56
C ASN A 97 -5.92 -23.62 3.02
N PRO A 98 -5.53 -24.84 2.61
CA PRO A 98 -4.23 -25.08 1.99
C PRO A 98 -4.06 -24.25 0.71
N GLY A 99 -2.91 -23.60 0.58
CA GLY A 99 -2.56 -22.77 -0.57
C GLY A 99 -1.29 -23.22 -1.28
N ALA A 100 -0.79 -22.36 -2.15
CA ALA A 100 0.34 -22.64 -3.03
C ALA A 100 1.68 -22.57 -2.31
N LEU A 101 1.77 -21.85 -1.18
CA LEU A 101 3.04 -21.50 -0.53
C LEU A 101 3.11 -21.95 0.94
N PRO A 102 2.99 -23.26 1.25
CA PRO A 102 2.98 -23.74 2.64
C PRO A 102 4.29 -23.44 3.39
N ALA A 103 5.43 -23.36 2.70
CA ALA A 103 6.70 -22.99 3.31
C ALA A 103 6.75 -21.51 3.69
N TYR A 104 6.16 -20.63 2.87
CA TYR A 104 6.05 -19.21 3.19
C TYR A 104 5.08 -18.98 4.36
N GLN A 105 3.94 -19.68 4.36
CA GLN A 105 2.99 -19.65 5.47
C GLN A 105 3.63 -20.08 6.81
N ALA A 106 4.50 -21.08 6.80
CA ALA A 106 5.22 -21.47 8.01
C ALA A 106 6.13 -20.34 8.55
N LEU A 107 6.72 -19.52 7.67
CA LEU A 107 7.50 -18.35 8.07
C LEU A 107 6.60 -17.25 8.63
N ILE A 108 5.45 -16.99 8.00
CA ILE A 108 4.44 -16.04 8.51
C ILE A 108 3.98 -16.44 9.92
N ARG A 109 3.69 -17.73 10.13
CA ARG A 109 3.32 -18.25 11.45
C ARG A 109 4.41 -18.07 12.50
N GLY A 110 5.66 -18.39 12.15
CA GLY A 110 6.79 -18.18 13.06
C GLY A 110 6.97 -16.72 13.46
N ALA A 111 6.84 -15.79 12.49
CA ALA A 111 6.89 -14.35 12.73
C ALA A 111 5.73 -13.89 13.63
N GLN A 112 4.51 -14.34 13.35
CA GLN A 112 3.32 -14.03 14.14
C GLN A 112 3.47 -14.50 15.60
N GLU A 113 3.90 -15.75 15.82
CA GLU A 113 4.09 -16.32 17.16
C GLU A 113 5.15 -15.53 17.95
N LEU A 114 6.25 -15.17 17.30
CA LEU A 114 7.29 -14.34 17.90
C LEU A 114 6.76 -12.96 18.26
N ALA A 115 6.06 -12.31 17.33
CA ALA A 115 5.52 -10.97 17.52
C ALA A 115 4.52 -10.91 18.68
N LEU A 116 3.62 -11.90 18.76
CA LEU A 116 2.68 -12.02 19.88
C LEU A 116 3.40 -12.25 21.21
N SER A 117 4.38 -13.15 21.24
CA SER A 117 5.10 -13.50 22.48
C SER A 117 5.96 -12.37 23.05
N ASN A 118 6.46 -11.48 22.19
CA ASN A 118 7.32 -10.36 22.57
C ASN A 118 6.56 -9.03 22.71
N GLY A 119 5.25 -9.01 22.50
CA GLY A 119 4.47 -7.78 22.54
C GLY A 119 4.85 -6.80 21.42
N ILE A 120 5.16 -7.31 20.23
CA ILE A 120 5.30 -6.54 18.99
C ILE A 120 3.92 -6.35 18.33
N TRP A 121 3.05 -7.36 18.45
CA TRP A 121 1.71 -7.36 17.91
C TRP A 121 0.69 -7.83 18.96
N ALA A 122 -0.56 -7.39 18.80
CA ALA A 122 -1.65 -7.52 19.76
C ALA A 122 -1.29 -7.02 21.17
N MET A 123 -0.56 -5.90 21.22
CA MET A 123 -0.10 -5.28 22.47
C MET A 123 -1.28 -4.93 23.38
N GLY A 124 -1.13 -5.24 24.68
CA GLY A 124 -2.16 -4.94 25.69
C GLY A 124 -3.38 -5.87 25.64
N MET A 125 -3.40 -6.88 24.77
CA MET A 125 -4.50 -7.85 24.67
C MET A 125 -4.16 -9.17 25.39
N ASN A 126 -5.19 -9.83 25.92
CA ASN A 126 -5.07 -11.15 26.56
C ASN A 126 -5.29 -12.27 25.51
N PRO A 127 -4.34 -13.18 25.27
CA PRO A 127 -4.47 -14.24 24.27
C PRO A 127 -5.62 -15.24 24.48
N ASP A 128 -6.14 -15.35 25.70
CA ASP A 128 -7.18 -16.33 26.05
C ASP A 128 -8.57 -15.68 26.23
N GLU A 129 -8.73 -14.40 25.89
CA GLU A 129 -9.97 -13.64 26.01
C GLU A 129 -10.24 -12.77 24.78
N GLY A 130 -11.50 -12.33 24.63
CA GLY A 130 -11.92 -11.39 23.59
C GLY A 130 -11.53 -11.79 22.18
N TRP A 131 -11.13 -10.79 21.39
CA TRP A 131 -10.79 -10.91 19.97
C TRP A 131 -9.66 -11.92 19.70
N LEU A 132 -8.58 -11.91 20.47
CA LEU A 132 -7.47 -12.87 20.26
C LEU A 132 -7.89 -14.33 20.44
N LYS A 133 -8.80 -14.60 21.39
CA LYS A 133 -9.35 -15.95 21.57
C LYS A 133 -10.16 -16.38 20.35
N GLU A 134 -10.95 -15.48 19.78
CA GLU A 134 -11.73 -15.73 18.57
C GLU A 134 -10.79 -16.03 17.40
N LEU A 135 -9.79 -15.18 17.16
CA LEU A 135 -8.81 -15.41 16.09
C LEU A 135 -8.06 -16.74 16.22
N LYS A 136 -7.70 -17.11 17.46
CA LYS A 136 -7.04 -18.38 17.75
C LYS A 136 -7.96 -19.58 17.47
N ALA A 137 -9.25 -19.46 17.78
CA ALA A 137 -10.23 -20.51 17.52
C ALA A 137 -10.52 -20.68 16.02
N GLU A 138 -10.45 -19.59 15.26
CA GLU A 138 -10.70 -19.54 13.83
C GLU A 138 -9.44 -19.80 12.98
N ASN A 139 -8.26 -19.83 13.60
CA ASN A 139 -6.96 -19.92 12.92
C ASN A 139 -6.70 -18.73 11.98
N SER A 140 -7.04 -17.53 12.46
CA SER A 140 -6.89 -16.25 11.75
C SER A 140 -5.77 -15.33 12.28
N LEU A 141 -5.02 -15.75 13.31
CA LEU A 141 -3.94 -14.95 13.88
C LEU A 141 -2.86 -14.55 12.87
N THR A 142 -2.50 -15.44 11.94
CA THR A 142 -1.48 -15.13 10.92
C THR A 142 -1.93 -14.07 9.93
N GLN A 143 -3.24 -14.02 9.66
CA GLN A 143 -3.85 -13.10 8.73
C GLN A 143 -3.83 -11.68 9.31
N GLU A 144 -4.35 -11.52 10.53
CA GLU A 144 -4.40 -10.21 11.21
C GLU A 144 -3.01 -9.65 11.51
N TYR A 145 -2.06 -10.51 11.89
CA TYR A 145 -0.66 -10.10 12.05
C TYR A 145 -0.06 -9.64 10.72
N LEU A 146 -0.23 -10.41 9.65
CA LEU A 146 0.34 -10.06 8.35
C LEU A 146 -0.28 -8.76 7.81
N ALA A 147 -1.59 -8.54 7.98
CA ALA A 147 -2.25 -7.28 7.67
C ALA A 147 -1.62 -6.10 8.44
N SER A 148 -1.39 -6.27 9.75
CA SER A 148 -0.72 -5.26 10.57
C SER A 148 0.66 -4.87 10.06
N VAL A 149 1.45 -5.87 9.65
CA VAL A 149 2.76 -5.65 9.02
C VAL A 149 2.62 -4.90 7.70
N VAL A 150 1.72 -5.34 6.81
CA VAL A 150 1.58 -4.81 5.44
C VAL A 150 1.07 -3.37 5.41
N ASP A 151 0.09 -3.05 6.23
CA ASP A 151 -0.43 -1.69 6.31
C ASP A 151 0.65 -0.71 6.74
N SER A 152 1.43 -1.03 7.78
CA SER A 152 2.56 -0.20 8.20
C SER A 152 3.69 -0.21 7.14
N TRP A 153 3.91 -1.34 6.46
CA TRP A 153 4.89 -1.46 5.37
C TRP A 153 4.61 -0.54 4.17
N TYR A 154 3.34 -0.24 3.91
CA TYR A 154 2.92 0.74 2.91
C TYR A 154 2.44 2.06 3.50
N GLY A 155 2.73 2.31 4.78
CA GLY A 155 2.53 3.60 5.43
C GLY A 155 1.07 3.99 5.67
N LEU A 156 0.14 3.03 5.67
CA LEU A 156 -1.28 3.28 5.94
C LEU A 156 -1.49 3.84 7.34
N TRP A 157 -0.66 3.46 8.31
CA TRP A 157 -0.68 3.96 9.68
C TRP A 157 0.29 5.11 9.97
N GLY A 158 1.12 5.49 9.00
CA GLY A 158 2.22 6.43 9.22
C GLY A 158 1.76 7.79 9.72
N ALA A 159 0.61 8.27 9.24
CA ALA A 159 0.04 9.55 9.63
C ALA A 159 -0.96 9.48 10.79
N TRP A 160 -1.28 8.27 11.28
CA TRP A 160 -2.27 8.11 12.34
C TRP A 160 -1.80 8.83 13.59
N ASN A 161 -2.64 9.70 14.15
CA ASN A 161 -2.36 10.44 15.37
C ASN A 161 -3.69 10.85 16.01
N ASP A 162 -4.20 9.99 16.89
CA ASP A 162 -5.41 10.24 17.64
C ASP A 162 -5.04 10.64 19.07
N SER A 163 -5.19 11.93 19.39
CA SER A 163 -4.92 12.47 20.73
C SER A 163 -5.70 11.79 21.87
N SER A 164 -6.77 11.05 21.58
CA SER A 164 -7.51 10.25 22.57
C SER A 164 -6.89 8.87 22.85
N VAL A 165 -5.97 8.43 22.00
CA VAL A 165 -5.21 7.17 22.11
C VAL A 165 -3.72 7.51 22.29
N PRO A 166 -3.19 7.47 23.53
CA PRO A 166 -1.80 7.89 23.81
C PRO A 166 -0.75 7.18 22.96
N GLU A 167 -0.99 5.92 22.60
CA GLU A 167 -0.10 5.09 21.79
C GLU A 167 -0.06 5.51 20.31
N SER A 168 -1.02 6.31 19.83
CA SER A 168 -1.16 6.61 18.40
C SER A 168 -0.01 7.42 17.80
N SER A 169 0.76 8.14 18.62
CA SER A 169 1.97 8.81 18.15
C SER A 169 3.10 7.85 17.83
N GLU A 170 3.11 6.65 18.41
CA GLU A 170 4.25 5.73 18.40
C GLU A 170 3.94 4.36 17.77
N ARG A 171 2.66 3.99 17.65
CA ARG A 171 2.25 2.62 17.26
C ARG A 171 1.23 2.62 16.13
N GLY A 172 1.26 1.57 15.31
CA GLY A 172 0.29 1.35 14.24
C GLY A 172 -0.92 0.55 14.71
N MET A 173 -1.89 0.36 13.81
CA MET A 173 -3.06 -0.50 14.03
C MET A 173 -3.75 -0.22 15.37
N TRP A 174 -4.32 0.96 15.54
CA TRP A 174 -5.00 1.36 16.79
C TRP A 174 -4.14 1.21 18.08
N GLY A 175 -2.82 1.17 17.94
CA GLY A 175 -1.88 1.06 19.05
C GLY A 175 -1.49 -0.37 19.44
N PHE A 176 -2.05 -1.39 18.77
CA PHE A 176 -1.76 -2.80 19.09
C PHE A 176 -0.63 -3.41 18.27
N TYR A 177 -0.10 -2.70 17.27
CA TYR A 177 1.10 -3.10 16.54
C TYR A 177 2.22 -2.07 16.75
N ILE A 178 3.44 -2.54 16.99
CA ILE A 178 4.55 -1.68 17.44
C ILE A 178 4.92 -0.58 16.42
N ALA A 179 4.84 -0.87 15.12
CA ALA A 179 5.34 -0.01 14.05
C ALA A 179 4.21 0.68 13.26
N LYS A 180 4.43 1.91 12.80
CA LYS A 180 3.53 2.69 11.92
C LYS A 180 4.04 2.80 10.48
N THR A 181 5.36 2.75 10.32
CA THR A 181 6.04 2.99 9.04
C THR A 181 6.87 1.78 8.63
N ARG A 182 7.24 1.73 7.35
CA ARG A 182 8.14 0.68 6.83
C ARG A 182 9.46 0.67 7.57
N GLU A 183 10.03 1.84 7.82
CA GLU A 183 11.30 2.00 8.51
C GLU A 183 11.22 1.43 9.94
N GLU A 184 10.12 1.66 10.65
CA GLU A 184 9.88 1.05 11.97
C GLU A 184 9.65 -0.45 11.88
N VAL A 185 8.92 -0.97 10.88
CA VAL A 185 8.79 -2.43 10.68
C VAL A 185 10.16 -3.07 10.50
N GLU A 186 11.07 -2.45 9.74
CA GLU A 186 12.44 -2.96 9.55
C GLU A 186 13.24 -3.05 10.85
N THR A 187 13.05 -2.11 11.78
CA THR A 187 13.82 -2.05 13.03
C THR A 187 13.15 -2.75 14.22
N GLU A 188 11.82 -2.71 14.29
CA GLU A 188 11.03 -3.13 15.47
C GLU A 188 10.35 -4.49 15.26
N ASP A 189 10.05 -4.86 14.01
CA ASP A 189 9.64 -6.22 13.63
C ASP A 189 10.47 -6.76 12.45
N PRO A 190 11.75 -7.09 12.66
CA PRO A 190 12.61 -7.60 11.58
C PRO A 190 12.10 -8.90 10.93
N GLN A 191 11.27 -9.69 11.62
CA GLN A 191 10.68 -10.89 11.02
C GLN A 191 9.52 -10.53 10.09
N GLY A 192 8.64 -9.59 10.51
CA GLY A 192 7.63 -8.97 9.66
C GLY A 192 8.23 -8.31 8.41
N ALA A 193 9.33 -7.58 8.57
CA ALA A 193 10.10 -7.04 7.44
C ALA A 193 10.64 -8.15 6.53
N GLY A 194 11.18 -9.22 7.13
CA GLY A 194 11.73 -10.37 6.43
C GLY A 194 10.71 -11.06 5.52
N ILE A 195 9.52 -11.40 6.06
CA ILE A 195 8.45 -12.01 5.27
C ILE A 195 7.95 -11.06 4.16
N SER A 196 7.82 -9.76 4.46
CA SER A 196 7.41 -8.76 3.48
C SER A 196 8.33 -8.74 2.26
N ARG A 197 9.65 -8.69 2.46
CA ARG A 197 10.64 -8.70 1.37
C ARG A 197 10.67 -9.99 0.54
N MET A 198 10.18 -11.10 1.09
CA MET A 198 10.16 -12.36 0.37
C MET A 198 9.03 -12.44 -0.67
N PHE A 199 8.01 -11.59 -0.58
CA PHE A 199 6.79 -11.69 -1.41
C PHE A 199 6.33 -10.37 -2.03
N LEU A 200 6.50 -9.25 -1.33
CA LEU A 200 5.97 -7.95 -1.70
C LEU A 200 6.99 -7.13 -2.50
N ALA A 201 6.49 -6.26 -3.37
CA ALA A 201 7.32 -5.29 -4.07
C ALA A 201 7.62 -4.09 -3.16
N ASP A 202 8.75 -3.41 -3.36
CA ASP A 202 9.04 -2.19 -2.60
C ASP A 202 8.06 -1.05 -2.93
N SER A 203 7.49 -1.06 -4.13
CA SER A 203 6.49 -0.11 -4.62
C SER A 203 5.16 -0.79 -4.94
N LEU A 204 4.09 -0.01 -4.91
CA LEU A 204 2.76 -0.38 -5.36
C LEU A 204 2.74 -0.49 -6.90
N SER A 205 2.31 -1.63 -7.42
CA SER A 205 2.48 -1.99 -8.85
C SER A 205 1.25 -1.72 -9.72
N TYR A 206 0.21 -1.10 -9.17
CA TYR A 206 -0.96 -0.67 -9.94
C TYR A 206 -0.76 0.76 -10.43
N ASN A 207 -1.45 1.11 -11.51
CA ASN A 207 -1.56 2.50 -11.94
C ASN A 207 -2.60 3.21 -11.06
N ALA A 208 -2.16 4.10 -10.17
CA ALA A 208 -3.06 4.90 -9.36
C ALA A 208 -3.71 5.99 -10.22
N ARG A 209 -5.03 6.04 -10.19
CA ARG A 209 -5.82 6.99 -10.98
C ARG A 209 -6.27 8.09 -10.06
N ILE A 210 -5.59 9.23 -10.13
CA ILE A 210 -5.81 10.34 -9.21
C ILE A 210 -7.20 10.91 -9.44
N ASP A 211 -7.94 11.12 -8.36
CA ASP A 211 -9.30 11.62 -8.35
C ASP A 211 -9.43 12.89 -9.20
N SER A 212 -10.48 12.94 -10.03
CA SER A 212 -10.69 14.01 -11.00
C SER A 212 -10.95 15.39 -10.39
N SER A 213 -11.26 15.44 -9.09
CA SER A 213 -11.47 16.68 -8.35
C SER A 213 -10.17 17.29 -7.80
N LEU A 214 -9.05 16.56 -7.85
CA LEU A 214 -7.77 17.09 -7.38
C LEU A 214 -7.34 18.28 -8.24
N SER A 215 -7.01 19.40 -7.59
CA SER A 215 -6.28 20.51 -8.20
C SER A 215 -5.02 20.82 -7.38
N GLY A 216 -3.91 21.13 -8.05
CA GLY A 216 -2.61 21.36 -7.43
C GLY A 216 -1.68 20.15 -7.54
N VAL A 217 -0.72 20.02 -6.62
CA VAL A 217 0.36 19.02 -6.70
C VAL A 217 0.04 17.80 -5.84
N PHE A 218 -0.10 16.62 -6.44
CA PHE A 218 -0.05 15.35 -5.74
C PHE A 218 1.39 14.90 -5.59
N SER A 219 1.83 14.65 -4.36
CA SER A 219 3.21 14.26 -4.08
C SER A 219 3.35 12.76 -3.94
N LEU A 220 4.26 12.18 -4.72
CA LEU A 220 4.82 10.85 -4.45
C LEU A 220 6.02 10.95 -3.51
N ARG A 221 6.56 12.14 -3.26
CA ARG A 221 7.65 12.31 -2.29
C ARG A 221 7.06 12.44 -0.89
N PHE A 222 7.67 11.73 0.06
CA PHE A 222 7.34 11.86 1.48
C PHE A 222 7.55 13.30 1.95
N ASP A 223 6.54 13.83 2.64
CA ASP A 223 6.51 15.14 3.29
C ASP A 223 5.65 15.01 4.54
N GLU A 224 6.26 15.13 5.72
CA GLU A 224 5.58 15.00 7.02
C GLU A 224 4.41 15.98 7.19
N SER A 225 4.43 17.12 6.48
CA SER A 225 3.32 18.08 6.50
C SER A 225 2.11 17.65 5.67
N LEU A 226 2.25 16.58 4.87
CA LEU A 226 1.23 16.03 3.98
C LEU A 226 0.94 14.57 4.38
N PRO A 227 -0.09 14.31 5.21
CA PRO A 227 -0.40 12.99 5.77
C PRO A 227 -0.43 11.86 4.73
N TYR A 228 -1.06 12.08 3.58
CA TYR A 228 -1.20 11.07 2.53
C TYR A 228 0.14 10.59 1.95
N THR A 229 1.23 11.35 2.14
CA THR A 229 2.54 11.00 1.58
C THR A 229 3.24 9.87 2.31
N HIS A 230 2.75 9.49 3.50
CA HIS A 230 3.13 8.21 4.11
C HIS A 230 2.77 7.02 3.21
N LYS A 231 1.65 7.09 2.48
CA LYS A 231 1.18 6.05 1.54
C LYS A 231 1.65 6.29 0.11
N SER A 232 1.44 7.51 -0.41
CA SER A 232 1.73 7.80 -1.82
C SER A 232 3.20 7.69 -2.18
N ARG A 233 4.11 7.72 -1.18
CA ARG A 233 5.54 7.45 -1.40
C ARG A 233 5.88 6.10 -1.98
N TYR A 234 4.96 5.15 -1.89
CA TYR A 234 5.13 3.82 -2.46
C TYR A 234 4.46 3.67 -3.83
N LEU A 235 3.69 4.65 -4.30
CA LEU A 235 3.14 4.65 -5.65
C LEU A 235 4.24 4.99 -6.67
N LYS A 236 4.09 4.50 -7.91
CA LYS A 236 5.00 4.85 -9.01
C LYS A 236 4.31 5.18 -10.33
N ASP A 237 3.31 4.38 -10.70
CA ASP A 237 2.61 4.59 -11.96
C ASP A 237 1.32 5.38 -11.70
N ILE A 238 1.20 6.56 -12.31
CA ILE A 238 0.12 7.50 -12.00
C ILE A 238 -0.57 7.98 -13.28
N THR A 239 -1.90 8.03 -13.25
CA THR A 239 -2.71 8.73 -14.25
C THR A 239 -3.51 9.83 -13.56
N LEU A 240 -3.24 11.09 -13.91
CA LEU A 240 -4.12 12.20 -13.56
C LEU A 240 -5.43 12.06 -14.35
N THR A 241 -6.57 12.31 -13.70
CA THR A 241 -7.89 12.28 -14.35
C THR A 241 -8.59 13.63 -14.23
N GLY A 242 -9.71 13.80 -14.94
CA GLY A 242 -10.45 15.06 -14.94
C GLY A 242 -9.84 16.14 -15.85
N GLU A 243 -10.27 17.38 -15.63
CA GLU A 243 -9.91 18.54 -16.47
C GLU A 243 -9.23 19.67 -15.67
N LEU A 244 -9.05 19.50 -14.36
CA LEU A 244 -8.42 20.49 -13.50
C LEU A 244 -6.90 20.48 -13.69
N ASP A 245 -6.30 21.65 -13.46
CA ASP A 245 -4.84 21.79 -13.40
C ASP A 245 -4.30 21.03 -12.18
N SER A 246 -3.63 19.92 -12.47
CA SER A 246 -3.07 19.02 -11.47
C SER A 246 -1.65 18.63 -11.89
N SER A 247 -0.75 18.49 -10.93
CA SER A 247 0.67 18.22 -11.16
C SER A 247 1.17 17.11 -10.24
N LEU A 248 2.28 16.49 -10.59
CA LEU A 248 2.87 15.40 -9.83
C LEU A 248 4.26 15.76 -9.33
N ARG A 249 4.54 15.56 -8.05
CA ARG A 249 5.92 15.54 -7.53
C ARG A 249 6.42 14.11 -7.47
N VAL A 250 7.56 13.84 -8.11
CA VAL A 250 8.10 12.47 -8.23
C VAL A 250 8.85 12.01 -6.99
N ASN A 251 8.94 10.70 -6.82
CA ASN A 251 9.75 10.02 -5.79
C ASN A 251 11.00 9.39 -6.40
N SER A 252 11.68 8.54 -5.64
CA SER A 252 12.92 7.88 -6.06
C SER A 252 12.73 6.67 -6.98
N PHE A 253 11.49 6.26 -7.28
CA PHE A 253 11.22 5.13 -8.17
C PHE A 253 11.23 5.57 -9.64
N ASP A 254 11.30 4.57 -10.51
CA ASP A 254 11.02 4.77 -11.92
C ASP A 254 9.51 4.77 -12.14
N ASN A 255 9.00 5.87 -12.70
CA ASN A 255 7.58 6.17 -12.77
C ASN A 255 7.07 6.18 -14.22
N ASP A 256 5.89 5.60 -14.46
CA ASP A 256 5.10 5.84 -15.68
C ASP A 256 3.94 6.80 -15.36
N LEU A 257 4.04 8.02 -15.89
CA LEU A 257 3.15 9.14 -15.55
C LEU A 257 2.34 9.59 -16.76
N THR A 258 1.05 9.80 -16.54
CA THR A 258 0.12 10.31 -17.55
C THR A 258 -0.66 11.52 -17.00
N GLY A 259 -0.56 12.65 -17.68
CA GLY A 259 -1.33 13.86 -17.40
C GLY A 259 -2.80 13.77 -17.84
N ASN A 260 -3.61 14.74 -17.40
CA ASN A 260 -5.03 14.84 -17.71
C ASN A 260 -5.26 15.90 -18.82
N SER A 261 -6.46 16.47 -18.94
CA SER A 261 -6.76 17.50 -19.96
C SER A 261 -6.55 18.94 -19.47
N GLY A 262 -6.19 19.14 -18.21
CA GLY A 262 -5.78 20.43 -17.65
C GLY A 262 -4.33 20.76 -18.00
N ILE A 263 -3.76 21.77 -17.33
CA ILE A 263 -2.34 22.10 -17.41
C ILE A 263 -1.60 21.28 -16.36
N ASN A 264 -0.69 20.40 -16.81
CA ASN A 264 0.03 19.50 -15.93
C ASN A 264 1.54 19.79 -15.91
N ALA A 265 2.12 19.77 -14.70
CA ALA A 265 3.56 19.77 -14.49
C ALA A 265 4.02 18.49 -13.80
N VAL A 266 5.28 18.12 -14.06
CA VAL A 266 6.03 17.18 -13.23
C VAL A 266 7.10 17.94 -12.46
N VAL A 267 7.07 17.84 -11.14
CA VAL A 267 7.94 18.56 -10.22
C VAL A 267 9.08 17.65 -9.77
N PHE A 268 10.30 18.08 -10.05
CA PHE A 268 11.55 17.41 -9.70
C PHE A 268 12.23 18.10 -8.51
N SER A 269 13.09 17.36 -7.83
CA SER A 269 13.74 17.77 -6.58
C SER A 269 15.05 18.54 -6.79
N GLY A 270 15.56 18.58 -8.03
CA GLY A 270 16.87 19.08 -8.38
C GLY A 270 16.87 20.22 -9.39
N LYS A 271 18.06 20.60 -9.83
CA LYS A 271 18.25 21.60 -10.89
C LYS A 271 18.13 20.96 -12.26
N GLU A 272 17.66 21.69 -13.27
CA GLU A 272 17.51 21.16 -14.64
C GLU A 272 18.79 20.47 -15.15
N SER A 273 19.97 21.05 -14.85
CA SER A 273 21.27 20.52 -15.28
C SER A 273 21.63 19.13 -14.73
N GLU A 274 20.90 18.64 -13.73
CA GLU A 274 21.11 17.32 -13.12
C GLU A 274 20.25 16.23 -13.78
N TYR A 275 19.49 16.57 -14.82
CA TYR A 275 18.59 15.65 -15.51
C TYR A 275 18.92 15.54 -16.99
N THR A 276 18.67 14.37 -17.56
CA THR A 276 18.64 14.17 -19.00
C THR A 276 17.19 14.06 -19.46
N ILE A 277 16.77 14.93 -20.39
CA ILE A 277 15.42 14.95 -20.95
C ILE A 277 15.48 14.46 -22.39
N THR A 278 14.79 13.36 -22.68
CA THR A 278 14.73 12.76 -24.02
C THR A 278 13.28 12.70 -24.51
N LYS A 279 13.00 13.20 -25.72
CA LYS A 279 11.68 13.10 -26.35
C LYS A 279 11.70 12.10 -27.51
N GLN A 280 10.88 11.05 -27.45
CA GLN A 280 10.75 10.05 -28.53
C GLN A 280 9.30 9.57 -28.66
N ASN A 281 8.77 9.53 -29.88
CA ASN A 281 7.44 8.97 -30.20
C ASN A 281 6.29 9.51 -29.32
N GLY A 282 6.31 10.80 -28.98
CA GLY A 282 5.28 11.42 -28.13
C GLY A 282 5.45 11.17 -26.62
N LEU A 283 6.51 10.47 -26.21
CA LEU A 283 6.91 10.28 -24.82
C LEU A 283 8.05 11.24 -24.47
N THR A 284 8.05 11.74 -23.23
CA THR A 284 9.20 12.42 -22.64
C THR A 284 9.76 11.53 -21.53
N VAL A 285 11.04 11.18 -21.60
CA VAL A 285 11.76 10.46 -20.55
C VAL A 285 12.69 11.44 -19.85
N VAL A 286 12.52 11.58 -18.53
CA VAL A 286 13.37 12.43 -17.68
C VAL A 286 14.14 11.53 -16.72
N THR A 287 15.46 11.50 -16.87
CA THR A 287 16.37 10.67 -16.06
C THR A 287 17.16 11.55 -15.12
N ASP A 288 17.03 11.31 -13.81
CA ASP A 288 17.87 11.94 -12.80
C ASP A 288 19.29 11.35 -12.81
N SER A 289 20.31 12.20 -12.77
CA SER A 289 21.70 11.77 -12.63
C SER A 289 22.12 11.47 -11.18
N ILE A 290 21.30 11.88 -10.20
CA ILE A 290 21.54 11.62 -8.78
C ILE A 290 20.81 10.36 -8.34
N ALA A 291 21.57 9.34 -7.94
CA ALA A 291 21.03 8.07 -7.50
C ALA A 291 20.10 8.21 -6.27
N GLY A 292 18.94 7.55 -6.32
CA GLY A 292 17.98 7.50 -5.21
C GLY A 292 17.19 8.79 -4.98
N ARG A 293 17.26 9.78 -5.87
CA ARG A 293 16.50 11.02 -5.76
C ARG A 293 15.18 10.98 -6.52
N ASP A 294 15.16 11.14 -7.84
CA ASP A 294 13.93 11.22 -8.64
C ASP A 294 13.76 10.10 -9.69
N GLY A 295 14.70 9.14 -9.78
CA GLY A 295 14.61 7.99 -10.68
C GLY A 295 14.52 8.33 -12.17
N VAL A 296 13.90 7.44 -12.94
CA VAL A 296 13.60 7.61 -14.37
C VAL A 296 12.09 7.74 -14.59
N ASN A 297 11.65 8.85 -15.18
CA ASN A 297 10.24 9.17 -15.32
C ASN A 297 9.83 9.18 -16.80
N THR A 298 8.88 8.32 -17.16
CA THR A 298 8.29 8.25 -18.51
C THR A 298 6.96 8.98 -18.52
N LEU A 299 6.87 10.06 -19.30
CA LEU A 299 5.80 11.04 -19.23
C LEU A 299 4.96 11.07 -20.50
N ARG A 300 3.64 11.12 -20.33
CA ARG A 300 2.63 11.36 -21.37
C ARG A 300 1.73 12.52 -20.97
N TYR A 301 1.40 13.38 -21.93
CA TYR A 301 0.43 14.46 -21.76
C TYR A 301 0.75 15.44 -20.62
N PHE A 302 2.01 15.83 -20.47
CA PHE A 302 2.41 16.94 -19.60
C PHE A 302 2.84 18.16 -20.43
N GLU A 303 2.58 19.34 -19.87
CA GLU A 303 2.90 20.63 -20.47
C GLU A 303 4.23 21.16 -19.94
N MET A 304 4.59 20.82 -18.70
CA MET A 304 5.72 21.44 -18.00
C MET A 304 6.55 20.42 -17.21
N LEU A 305 7.85 20.69 -17.14
CA LEU A 305 8.76 20.12 -16.14
C LEU A 305 9.21 21.26 -15.21
N GLU A 306 9.05 21.07 -13.91
CA GLU A 306 9.46 22.04 -12.90
C GLU A 306 10.69 21.52 -12.14
N PHE A 307 11.76 22.30 -12.18
CA PHE A 307 13.00 22.09 -11.45
C PHE A 307 13.16 23.19 -10.39
N THR A 308 14.10 22.98 -9.48
CA THR A 308 14.38 23.96 -8.40
C THR A 308 14.87 25.32 -8.89
N ASP A 309 15.40 25.39 -10.11
CA ASP A 309 15.98 26.60 -10.71
C ASP A 309 15.26 27.10 -11.97
N GLY A 310 14.16 26.45 -12.37
CA GLY A 310 13.38 26.89 -13.53
C GLY A 310 12.33 25.89 -14.01
N THR A 311 11.63 26.28 -15.07
CA THR A 311 10.58 25.49 -15.70
C THR A 311 10.91 25.28 -17.18
N VAL A 312 10.74 24.05 -17.67
CA VAL A 312 10.88 23.69 -19.08
C VAL A 312 9.50 23.38 -19.67
N MET A 313 9.13 24.09 -20.74
CA MET A 313 7.89 23.83 -21.48
C MET A 313 8.06 22.63 -22.40
N LEU A 314 7.14 21.68 -22.34
CA LEU A 314 7.10 20.51 -23.23
C LEU A 314 6.25 20.75 -24.48
N LYS A 315 5.21 21.58 -24.36
CA LYS A 315 4.27 21.99 -25.40
C LYS A 315 3.94 23.47 -25.28
#